data_AF-A0A968NNP1-F1
#
_entry.id   AF-A0A968NNP1-F1
#
_cell.length_a   1.000
_cell.length_b   1.000
_cell.length_c   1.000
_cell.angle_alpha   90.00
_cell.angle_beta   90.00
_cell.angle_gamma   90.00
#
_symmetry.space_group_name_H-M   'P 1'
#
loop_
_entity.id
_entity.type
_entity.pdbx_description
1 polymer ?
#
loop_
_entity_poly.entity_id
_entity_poly.type
_entity_poly.pdbx_seq_one_letter_code
_entity_poly.pdbx_strand_id
1 'polypeptide(L)'
;MAISVQNTRDFNRQLLQGLEKYININLATASEAEQDDLGYILEDLERDKNSDFYRLQKIVDSETLGKLKKQAQINYLEFLLENVDTDNSQSNAENAIYLQDLIRRLKLIEEYIGNSTKADGDYLVYYAGTEVNYKDMFSRGEAYEILPIIPIIDGYLGEEKDEVKGEIQFVFGIKLKFDGKVQALGGKNVFEYHLNLLNPDSEEHKAGLANEATKDIFVRKVLKIAFLYYFVFASLQNAEDSNYNPAKELEYNPLDAFEQLMTVTLKGNDEVAKQELFRNIYMYLQKLKVKIKINKLKGLLQRLLKRQTHFPTREYPLHISIKNGILEVNINNILTKNTFFKDSVRGNPKENLKYISLGKAQTQTDSLCSLPAKITISDIRFFVTDDRQNFSMEYDLQRIKSLPILFVNLKDSNCYKIYTDHFSKQKLILFSYCHKTNNFDSIKAFVHQFTYSLLAYTCLHILLQKDYLFPF
;
A
#
# COMPACT_ATOMS: atom_id res chain seq x y z
N MET A 1 -7.67 13.67 -5.78
CA MET A 1 -6.24 13.78 -5.38
C MET A 1 -5.39 13.51 -6.58
N ALA A 2 -4.27 14.23 -6.74
CA ALA A 2 -3.31 13.97 -7.80
C ALA A 2 -1.91 13.68 -7.22
N ILE A 3 -1.17 12.77 -7.85
CA ILE A 3 0.23 12.47 -7.58
C ILE A 3 1.01 12.80 -8.86
N SER A 4 1.92 13.76 -8.80
CA SER A 4 2.78 14.13 -9.91
C SER A 4 4.22 13.67 -9.65
N VAL A 5 4.87 13.08 -10.65
CA VAL A 5 6.31 12.79 -10.66
C VAL A 5 6.94 13.63 -11.77
N GLN A 6 7.96 14.40 -11.43
CA GLN A 6 8.59 15.38 -12.31
C GLN A 6 9.99 14.93 -12.74
N ASN A 7 10.50 15.52 -13.82
CA ASN A 7 11.83 15.26 -14.37
C ASN A 7 12.11 13.77 -14.64
N THR A 8 11.07 13.02 -15.02
CA THR A 8 11.19 11.57 -15.32
C THR A 8 12.18 11.30 -16.47
N ARG A 9 12.33 12.24 -17.40
CA ARG A 9 13.31 12.20 -18.51
C ARG A 9 14.76 12.21 -18.02
N ASP A 10 15.03 12.85 -16.89
CA ASP A 10 16.39 13.01 -16.37
C ASP A 10 16.80 11.87 -15.44
N PHE A 11 15.90 10.91 -15.17
CA PHE A 11 16.17 9.83 -14.23
C PHE A 11 17.44 9.04 -14.56
N ASN A 12 17.58 8.60 -15.81
CA ASN A 12 18.74 7.82 -16.25
C ASN A 12 20.03 8.62 -16.10
N ARG A 13 20.02 9.89 -16.48
CA ARG A 13 21.17 10.78 -16.31
C ARG A 13 21.55 10.94 -14.84
N GLN A 14 20.59 11.12 -13.95
CA GLN A 14 20.85 11.24 -12.52
C GLN A 14 21.35 9.93 -11.90
N LEU A 15 20.83 8.79 -12.34
CA LEU A 15 21.28 7.47 -11.89
C LEU A 15 22.73 7.21 -12.31
N LEU A 16 23.08 7.54 -13.56
CA LEU A 16 24.44 7.45 -14.09
C LEU A 16 25.42 8.30 -13.25
N GLN A 17 25.10 9.58 -13.05
CA GLN A 17 25.91 10.49 -12.22
C GLN A 17 26.04 9.99 -10.78
N GLY A 18 25.00 9.36 -10.24
CA GLY A 18 25.03 8.71 -8.94
C GLY A 18 26.03 7.56 -8.88
N LEU A 19 26.03 6.69 -9.90
CA LEU A 19 26.96 5.56 -10.01
C LEU A 19 28.41 6.03 -10.20
N GLU A 20 28.66 7.01 -11.07
CA GLU A 20 29.98 7.63 -11.24
C GLU A 20 30.51 8.18 -9.91
N LYS A 21 29.66 8.88 -9.16
CA LYS A 21 30.01 9.39 -7.84
C LYS A 21 30.30 8.26 -6.84
N TYR A 22 29.53 7.17 -6.88
CA TYR A 22 29.77 6.00 -6.04
C TYR A 22 31.12 5.34 -6.34
N ILE A 23 31.45 5.14 -7.62
CA ILE A 23 32.75 4.58 -8.05
C ILE A 23 33.89 5.47 -7.51
N ASN A 24 33.79 6.78 -7.74
CA ASN A 24 34.83 7.75 -7.35
C ASN A 24 35.03 7.88 -5.84
N ILE A 25 34.01 7.63 -5.02
CA ILE A 25 34.09 7.82 -3.56
C ILE A 25 34.31 6.49 -2.84
N ASN A 26 33.51 5.47 -3.16
CA ASN A 26 33.45 4.22 -2.41
C ASN A 26 34.38 3.15 -2.97
N LEU A 27 34.76 3.23 -4.25
CA LEU A 27 35.67 2.30 -4.91
C LEU A 27 37.00 2.96 -5.29
N ALA A 28 37.33 4.11 -4.68
CA ALA A 28 38.54 4.90 -4.97
C ALA A 28 39.87 4.17 -4.73
N THR A 29 39.85 3.05 -3.99
CA THR A 29 41.05 2.23 -3.71
C THR A 29 41.28 1.13 -4.74
N ALA A 30 40.40 0.99 -5.73
CA ALA A 30 40.59 0.07 -6.85
C ALA A 30 41.82 0.46 -7.68
N SER A 31 42.50 -0.53 -8.24
CA SER A 31 43.64 -0.34 -9.17
C SER A 31 43.20 0.33 -10.47
N GLU A 32 44.14 0.88 -11.24
CA GLU A 32 43.85 1.50 -12.54
C GLU A 32 43.13 0.55 -13.50
N ALA A 33 43.54 -0.73 -13.54
CA ALA A 33 42.89 -1.74 -14.37
C ALA A 33 41.45 -2.02 -13.91
N GLU A 34 41.21 -2.10 -12.60
CA GLU A 34 39.86 -2.28 -12.06
C GLU A 34 38.99 -1.04 -12.32
N GLN A 35 39.54 0.18 -12.25
CA GLN A 35 38.81 1.40 -12.59
C GLN A 35 38.37 1.43 -14.05
N ASP A 36 39.24 1.02 -14.98
CA ASP A 36 38.89 0.89 -16.40
C ASP A 36 37.77 -0.15 -16.61
N ASP A 37 37.87 -1.32 -15.97
CA ASP A 37 36.83 -2.36 -16.02
C ASP A 37 35.48 -1.88 -15.47
N LEU A 38 35.49 -1.15 -14.35
CA LEU A 38 34.28 -0.54 -13.79
C LEU A 38 33.66 0.49 -14.75
N GLY A 39 34.49 1.25 -15.47
CA GLY A 39 34.05 2.15 -16.54
C GLY A 39 33.33 1.41 -17.66
N TYR A 40 33.91 0.30 -18.15
CA TYR A 40 33.27 -0.53 -19.19
C TYR A 40 31.95 -1.13 -18.73
N ILE A 41 31.87 -1.63 -17.49
CA ILE A 41 30.61 -2.15 -16.93
C ILE A 41 29.54 -1.06 -16.88
N LEU A 42 29.89 0.17 -16.50
CA LEU A 42 28.94 1.28 -16.45
C LEU A 42 28.38 1.62 -17.84
N GLU A 43 29.24 1.71 -18.85
CA GLU A 43 28.83 1.95 -20.24
C GLU A 43 27.91 0.83 -20.76
N ASP A 44 28.25 -0.43 -20.48
CA ASP A 44 27.46 -1.58 -20.92
C ASP A 44 26.06 -1.60 -20.26
N LEU A 45 25.98 -1.27 -18.98
CA LEU A 45 24.69 -1.16 -18.26
C LEU A 45 23.80 -0.06 -18.85
N GLU A 46 24.38 1.07 -19.30
CA GLU A 46 23.62 2.16 -19.91
C GLU A 46 23.12 1.80 -21.33
N ARG A 47 23.90 1.02 -22.08
CA ARG A 47 23.57 0.62 -23.47
C ARG A 47 22.57 -0.53 -23.55
N ASP A 48 22.64 -1.51 -22.64
CA ASP A 48 21.74 -2.66 -22.65
C ASP A 48 20.41 -2.36 -21.95
N LYS A 49 19.32 -2.33 -22.71
CA LYS A 49 17.94 -2.13 -22.19
C LYS A 49 17.44 -3.23 -21.23
N ASN A 50 18.11 -4.37 -21.17
CA ASN A 50 17.80 -5.47 -20.27
C ASN A 50 18.66 -5.49 -19.00
N SER A 51 19.59 -4.55 -18.89
CA SER A 51 20.51 -4.42 -17.76
C SER A 51 19.79 -4.12 -16.45
N ASP A 52 20.51 -4.31 -15.34
CA ASP A 52 20.01 -3.99 -14.01
C ASP A 52 19.69 -2.49 -13.84
N PHE A 53 20.33 -1.63 -14.63
CA PHE A 53 20.04 -0.19 -14.69
C PHE A 53 18.60 0.08 -15.15
N TYR A 54 18.17 -0.49 -16.28
CA TYR A 54 16.79 -0.33 -16.77
C TYR A 54 15.78 -1.15 -15.98
N ARG A 55 16.20 -2.23 -15.30
CA ARG A 55 15.34 -2.93 -14.34
C ARG A 55 15.01 -2.03 -13.15
N LEU A 56 16.00 -1.33 -12.60
CA LEU A 56 15.77 -0.36 -11.53
C LEU A 56 14.84 0.77 -11.98
N GLN A 57 15.03 1.30 -13.19
CA GLN A 57 14.09 2.27 -13.77
C GLN A 57 12.65 1.74 -13.79
N LYS A 58 12.43 0.52 -14.32
CA LYS A 58 11.10 -0.10 -14.33
C LYS A 58 10.52 -0.29 -12.94
N ILE A 59 11.34 -0.64 -11.95
CA ILE A 59 10.91 -0.76 -10.55
C ILE A 59 10.44 0.61 -10.02
N VAL A 60 11.20 1.67 -10.30
CA VAL A 60 10.82 3.03 -9.90
C VAL A 60 9.51 3.44 -10.58
N ASP A 61 9.36 3.20 -11.88
CA ASP A 61 8.18 3.58 -12.65
C ASP A 61 6.92 2.82 -12.20
N SER A 62 7.04 1.52 -11.90
CA SER A 62 5.90 0.65 -11.59
C SER A 62 5.55 0.57 -10.10
N GLU A 63 6.54 0.53 -9.20
CA GLU A 63 6.33 0.22 -7.79
C GLU A 63 6.37 1.46 -6.88
N THR A 64 6.99 2.58 -7.32
CA THR A 64 7.03 3.82 -6.51
C THR A 64 5.65 4.41 -6.28
N LEU A 65 4.73 4.23 -7.23
CA LEU A 65 3.35 4.69 -7.07
C LEU A 65 2.69 4.10 -5.81
N GLY A 66 2.99 2.85 -5.46
CA GLY A 66 2.51 2.23 -4.23
C GLY A 66 2.99 2.97 -2.97
N LYS A 67 4.26 3.36 -2.94
CA LYS A 67 4.82 4.18 -1.86
C LYS A 67 4.22 5.57 -1.82
N LEU A 68 4.04 6.22 -2.98
CA LEU A 68 3.43 7.54 -3.07
C LEU A 68 1.99 7.51 -2.56
N LYS A 69 1.22 6.46 -2.89
CA LYS A 69 -0.11 6.23 -2.33
C LYS A 69 -0.08 6.07 -0.81
N LYS A 70 0.89 5.31 -0.28
CA LYS A 70 1.08 5.18 1.18
C LYS A 70 1.38 6.53 1.83
N GLN A 71 2.30 7.31 1.28
CA GLN A 71 2.58 8.66 1.78
C GLN A 71 1.35 9.57 1.69
N ALA A 72 0.56 9.46 0.62
CA ALA A 72 -0.67 10.20 0.46
C ALA A 72 -1.71 9.88 1.54
N GLN A 73 -1.70 8.67 2.13
CA GLN A 73 -2.52 8.37 3.30
C GLN A 73 -2.17 9.27 4.48
N ILE A 74 -0.86 9.47 4.75
CA ILE A 74 -0.41 10.35 5.84
C ILE A 74 -0.74 11.81 5.51
N ASN A 75 -0.40 12.28 4.31
CA ASN A 75 -0.66 13.65 3.88
C ASN A 75 -2.16 13.99 3.91
N TYR A 76 -3.04 13.03 3.59
CA TYR A 76 -4.49 13.24 3.70
C TYR A 76 -4.97 13.35 5.15
N LEU A 77 -4.37 12.60 6.09
CA LEU A 77 -4.69 12.78 7.51
C LEU A 77 -4.21 14.15 8.02
N GLU A 78 -3.03 14.61 7.59
CA GLU A 78 -2.52 15.96 7.88
C GLU A 78 -3.45 17.03 7.30
N PHE A 79 -3.87 16.86 6.06
CA PHE A 79 -4.83 17.74 5.40
C PHE A 79 -6.14 17.86 6.20
N LEU A 80 -6.67 16.73 6.69
CA LEU A 80 -7.86 16.74 7.54
C LEU A 80 -7.58 17.45 8.87
N LEU A 81 -6.43 17.21 9.50
CA LEU A 81 -6.04 17.86 10.74
C LEU A 81 -5.93 19.39 10.61
N GLU A 82 -5.28 19.88 9.54
CA GLU A 82 -5.16 21.31 9.22
C GLU A 82 -6.54 21.99 9.08
N ASN A 83 -7.59 21.20 8.84
CA ASN A 83 -8.94 21.67 8.60
C ASN A 83 -9.91 21.43 9.77
N VAL A 84 -9.44 20.88 10.89
CA VAL A 84 -10.25 20.76 12.12
C VAL A 84 -10.36 22.13 12.78
N ASP A 85 -11.59 22.57 13.05
CA ASP A 85 -11.84 23.76 13.90
C ASP A 85 -11.65 23.39 15.38
N THR A 86 -10.46 23.70 15.89
CA THR A 86 -10.08 23.51 17.30
C THR A 86 -10.38 24.72 18.17
N ASP A 87 -10.43 25.91 17.58
CA ASP A 87 -10.54 27.18 18.32
C ASP A 87 -11.96 27.38 18.88
N ASN A 88 -12.97 26.93 18.13
CA ASN A 88 -14.38 27.10 18.51
C ASN A 88 -15.00 25.86 19.17
N SER A 89 -14.24 24.79 19.37
CA SER A 89 -14.78 23.54 19.94
C SER A 89 -13.75 22.77 20.75
N GLN A 90 -13.87 22.82 22.08
CA GLN A 90 -13.05 22.03 23.00
C GLN A 90 -13.12 20.52 22.69
N SER A 91 -14.29 19.99 22.35
CA SER A 91 -14.43 18.58 21.97
C SER A 91 -13.67 18.24 20.69
N ASN A 92 -13.61 19.15 19.71
CA ASN A 92 -12.79 18.94 18.52
C ASN A 92 -11.30 19.04 18.86
N ALA A 93 -10.88 20.00 19.70
CA ALA A 93 -9.50 20.11 20.17
C ALA A 93 -9.03 18.82 20.86
N GLU A 94 -9.82 18.27 21.78
CA GLU A 94 -9.52 17.00 22.46
C GLU A 94 -9.48 15.81 21.47
N ASN A 95 -10.44 15.72 20.55
CA ASN A 95 -10.49 14.62 19.60
C ASN A 95 -9.40 14.72 18.51
N ALA A 96 -8.94 15.94 18.19
CA ALA A 96 -7.87 16.19 17.23
C ALA A 96 -6.55 15.57 17.70
N ILE A 97 -6.36 15.42 19.02
CA ILE A 97 -5.17 14.77 19.58
C ILE A 97 -5.06 13.32 19.11
N TYR A 98 -6.16 12.58 18.94
CA TYR A 98 -6.10 11.22 18.39
C TYR A 98 -5.70 11.19 16.91
N LEU A 99 -6.06 12.24 16.14
CA LEU A 99 -5.64 12.38 14.75
C LEU A 99 -4.15 12.74 14.67
N GLN A 100 -3.71 13.68 15.51
CA GLN A 100 -2.30 14.06 15.67
C GLN A 100 -1.46 12.85 16.06
N ASP A 101 -1.92 12.06 17.04
CA ASP A 101 -1.19 10.88 17.47
C ASP A 101 -1.13 9.84 16.34
N LEU A 102 -2.24 9.55 15.65
CA LEU A 102 -2.23 8.64 14.50
C LEU A 102 -1.21 9.07 13.44
N ILE A 103 -1.19 10.34 13.03
CA ILE A 103 -0.22 10.87 12.07
C ILE A 103 1.21 10.69 12.59
N ARG A 104 1.45 11.05 13.86
CA ARG A 104 2.76 10.92 14.52
C ARG A 104 3.24 9.47 14.55
N ARG A 105 2.36 8.51 14.91
CA ARG A 105 2.69 7.07 14.93
C ARG A 105 3.00 6.55 13.52
N LEU A 106 2.23 6.94 12.51
CA LEU A 106 2.48 6.53 11.12
C LEU A 106 3.83 7.06 10.61
N LYS A 107 4.16 8.33 10.90
CA LYS A 107 5.47 8.89 10.58
C LYS A 107 6.61 8.18 11.32
N LEU A 108 6.41 7.86 12.60
CA LEU A 108 7.40 7.12 13.38
C LEU A 108 7.66 5.73 12.79
N ILE A 109 6.64 5.07 12.22
CA ILE A 109 6.82 3.81 11.49
C ILE A 109 7.66 4.03 10.23
N GLU A 110 7.40 5.08 9.44
CA GLU A 110 8.22 5.40 8.26
C GLU A 110 9.68 5.71 8.64
N GLU A 111 9.91 6.46 9.72
CA GLU A 111 11.25 6.75 10.24
C GLU A 111 11.97 5.47 10.70
N TYR A 112 11.26 4.61 11.43
CA TYR A 112 11.78 3.34 11.91
C TYR A 112 12.22 2.40 10.78
N ILE A 113 11.33 2.20 9.80
CA ILE A 113 11.55 1.33 8.64
C ILE A 113 12.55 1.97 7.65
N GLY A 114 12.59 3.30 7.61
CA GLY A 114 13.48 4.08 6.77
C GLY A 114 14.89 4.28 7.31
N ASN A 115 15.19 3.83 8.54
CA ASN A 115 16.47 4.07 9.18
C ASN A 115 17.64 3.41 8.41
N SER A 116 18.56 4.23 7.90
CA SER A 116 19.73 3.76 7.14
C SER A 116 20.85 3.21 8.02
N THR A 117 20.83 3.43 9.33
CA THR A 117 21.85 2.89 10.24
C THR A 117 21.64 1.42 10.61
N LYS A 118 20.47 0.87 10.31
CA LYS A 118 20.11 -0.54 10.58
C LYS A 118 20.25 -1.38 9.31
N ALA A 119 20.89 -2.54 9.45
CA ALA A 119 20.99 -3.52 8.39
C ALA A 119 19.63 -4.18 8.12
N ASP A 120 19.45 -4.74 6.93
CA ASP A 120 18.18 -5.40 6.58
C ASP A 120 17.85 -6.57 7.52
N GLY A 121 18.87 -7.29 8.00
CA GLY A 121 18.73 -8.38 8.99
C GLY A 121 18.19 -7.93 10.35
N ASP A 122 18.34 -6.65 10.70
CA ASP A 122 17.83 -6.11 11.97
C ASP A 122 16.30 -6.08 12.03
N TYR A 123 15.64 -6.20 10.87
CA TYR A 123 14.19 -6.19 10.75
C TYR A 123 13.58 -7.59 10.59
N LEU A 124 14.40 -8.66 10.62
CA LEU A 124 13.92 -10.03 10.55
C LEU A 124 13.30 -10.46 11.88
N VAL A 125 12.10 -11.04 11.79
CA VAL A 125 11.34 -11.60 12.91
C VAL A 125 10.72 -12.93 12.50
N TYR A 126 10.44 -13.78 13.49
CA TYR A 126 9.98 -15.15 13.25
C TYR A 126 8.79 -15.49 14.13
N TYR A 127 7.82 -16.19 13.58
CA TYR A 127 6.72 -16.78 14.34
C TYR A 127 6.22 -18.05 13.66
N ALA A 128 5.92 -19.10 14.43
CA ALA A 128 5.33 -20.34 13.93
C ALA A 128 6.01 -20.93 12.67
N GLY A 129 7.34 -20.80 12.58
CA GLY A 129 8.16 -21.29 11.46
C GLY A 129 8.22 -20.39 10.22
N THR A 130 7.58 -19.22 10.24
CA THR A 130 7.63 -18.23 9.15
C THR A 130 8.51 -17.04 9.54
N GLU A 131 9.42 -16.68 8.64
CA GLU A 131 10.26 -15.48 8.72
C GLU A 131 9.63 -14.31 7.95
N VAL A 132 9.69 -13.11 8.55
CA VAL A 132 9.24 -11.86 7.95
C VAL A 132 10.25 -10.77 8.19
N ASN A 133 10.60 -10.04 7.13
CA ASN A 133 11.32 -8.77 7.25
C ASN A 133 10.31 -7.62 7.39
N TYR A 134 10.30 -6.93 8.53
CA TYR A 134 9.40 -5.79 8.74
C TYR A 134 9.66 -4.64 7.78
N LYS A 135 10.92 -4.39 7.39
CA LYS A 135 11.26 -3.35 6.41
C LYS A 135 10.57 -3.60 5.08
N ASP A 136 10.63 -4.84 4.61
CA ASP A 136 10.01 -5.25 3.35
C ASP A 136 8.48 -5.18 3.46
N MET A 137 7.92 -5.68 4.56
CA MET A 137 6.46 -5.71 4.78
C MET A 137 5.84 -4.32 4.83
N PHE A 138 6.49 -3.35 5.47
CA PHE A 138 6.01 -1.96 5.60
C PHE A 138 6.46 -1.04 4.48
N SER A 139 7.32 -1.50 3.56
CA SER A 139 7.67 -0.74 2.35
C SER A 139 6.55 -0.69 1.31
N ARG A 140 5.56 -1.60 1.40
CA ARG A 140 4.47 -1.78 0.44
C ARG A 140 3.33 -0.77 0.60
N GLY A 141 2.58 -0.51 -0.47
CA GLY A 141 1.50 0.48 -0.50
C GLY A 141 0.32 0.14 0.44
N GLU A 142 0.00 -1.14 0.57
CA GLU A 142 -1.10 -1.68 1.37
C GLU A 142 -0.75 -1.88 2.86
N ALA A 143 0.41 -1.38 3.30
CA ALA A 143 0.92 -1.58 4.64
C ALA A 143 -0.09 -1.20 5.73
N TYR A 144 -0.80 -0.08 5.58
CA TYR A 144 -1.68 0.46 6.63
C TYR A 144 -3.15 0.03 6.55
N GLU A 145 -3.55 -0.75 5.54
CA GLU A 145 -4.96 -1.05 5.28
C GLU A 145 -5.66 -1.85 6.38
N ILE A 146 -4.93 -2.52 7.27
CA ILE A 146 -5.50 -3.26 8.41
C ILE A 146 -5.91 -2.35 9.57
N LEU A 147 -5.53 -1.07 9.54
CA LEU A 147 -5.92 -0.11 10.56
C LEU A 147 -7.43 0.19 10.48
N PRO A 148 -8.08 0.48 11.61
CA PRO A 148 -9.50 0.78 11.66
C PRO A 148 -9.85 2.13 11.02
N ILE A 149 -8.98 3.14 11.17
CA ILE A 149 -9.12 4.46 10.57
C ILE A 149 -7.87 4.74 9.74
N ILE A 150 -8.01 4.73 8.42
CA ILE A 150 -6.94 5.03 7.47
C ILE A 150 -7.57 5.44 6.13
N PRO A 151 -6.96 6.39 5.40
CA PRO A 151 -7.38 6.68 4.04
C PRO A 151 -7.05 5.50 3.11
N ILE A 152 -7.89 5.28 2.11
CA ILE A 152 -7.72 4.29 1.06
C ILE A 152 -7.68 5.07 -0.25
N ILE A 153 -6.54 5.01 -0.93
CA ILE A 153 -6.34 5.65 -2.23
C ILE A 153 -6.80 4.67 -3.31
N ASP A 154 -7.95 4.96 -3.92
CA ASP A 154 -8.67 4.03 -4.80
C ASP A 154 -9.48 4.79 -5.85
N GLY A 155 -9.86 4.13 -6.94
CA GLY A 155 -10.51 4.74 -8.09
C GLY A 155 -9.53 5.59 -8.88
N TYR A 156 -8.78 4.96 -9.77
CA TYR A 156 -7.97 5.64 -10.77
C TYR A 156 -8.91 6.42 -11.70
N LEU A 157 -8.81 7.75 -11.67
CA LEU A 157 -9.67 8.66 -12.42
C LEU A 157 -9.01 9.09 -13.74
N GLY A 158 -7.69 9.00 -13.84
CA GLY A 158 -6.96 9.32 -15.06
C GLY A 158 -5.46 9.47 -14.84
N GLU A 159 -4.76 9.59 -15.96
CA GLU A 159 -3.33 9.88 -16.04
C GLU A 159 -3.09 10.89 -17.15
N GLU A 160 -2.22 11.85 -16.87
CA GLU A 160 -1.78 12.86 -17.81
C GLU A 160 -0.26 12.80 -17.90
N LYS A 161 0.26 12.78 -19.13
CA LYS A 161 1.70 12.83 -19.42
C LYS A 161 2.00 14.12 -20.16
N ASP A 162 2.68 15.04 -19.49
CA ASP A 162 3.26 16.21 -20.14
C ASP A 162 4.66 15.81 -20.61
N GLU A 163 4.75 15.41 -21.88
CA GLU A 163 6.03 15.06 -22.47
C GLU A 163 7.01 16.23 -22.37
N VAL A 164 6.60 17.46 -22.70
CA VAL A 164 7.49 18.62 -22.75
C VAL A 164 8.16 18.89 -21.39
N LYS A 165 7.40 18.79 -20.29
CA LYS A 165 7.92 18.99 -18.92
C LYS A 165 8.50 17.72 -18.29
N GLY A 166 8.32 16.56 -18.92
CA GLY A 166 8.71 15.27 -18.32
C GLY A 166 7.94 14.96 -17.03
N GLU A 167 6.68 15.40 -16.95
CA GLU A 167 5.81 15.21 -15.79
C GLU A 167 4.76 14.14 -16.09
N ILE A 168 4.58 13.21 -15.15
CA ILE A 168 3.49 12.24 -15.16
C ILE A 168 2.61 12.52 -13.95
N GLN A 169 1.32 12.74 -14.18
CA GLN A 169 0.33 12.97 -13.14
C GLN A 169 -0.69 11.84 -13.12
N PHE A 170 -0.96 11.32 -11.93
CA PHE A 170 -1.97 10.30 -11.69
C PHE A 170 -3.06 10.84 -10.78
N VAL A 171 -4.32 10.71 -11.20
CA VAL A 171 -5.48 11.21 -10.47
C VAL A 171 -6.23 10.05 -9.82
N PHE A 172 -6.49 10.16 -8.52
CA PHE A 172 -7.17 9.16 -7.71
C PHE A 172 -8.31 9.75 -6.87
N GLY A 173 -9.28 8.90 -6.59
CA GLY A 173 -10.21 9.06 -5.48
C GLY A 173 -9.55 8.75 -4.12
N ILE A 174 -10.09 9.33 -3.07
CA ILE A 174 -9.74 8.98 -1.69
C ILE A 174 -11.02 8.56 -0.97
N LYS A 175 -10.98 7.41 -0.31
CA LYS A 175 -12.01 6.95 0.64
C LYS A 175 -11.42 6.95 2.04
N LEU A 176 -12.22 7.21 3.07
CA LEU A 176 -11.77 7.12 4.46
C LEU A 176 -12.43 5.92 5.16
N LYS A 177 -11.62 5.01 5.68
CA LYS A 177 -12.10 3.84 6.43
C LYS A 177 -12.51 4.25 7.86
N PHE A 178 -13.64 3.73 8.34
CA PHE A 178 -14.21 4.09 9.66
C PHE A 178 -14.62 2.88 10.51
N ASP A 179 -13.67 1.98 10.76
CA ASP A 179 -13.84 0.79 11.63
C ASP A 179 -15.13 0.02 11.34
N GLY A 180 -15.38 -0.26 10.06
CA GLY A 180 -16.56 -0.99 9.60
C GLY A 180 -16.57 -2.44 10.04
N LYS A 181 -17.68 -3.14 9.81
CA LYS A 181 -17.80 -4.58 10.12
C LYS A 181 -17.10 -5.43 9.07
N VAL A 182 -16.37 -6.46 9.52
CA VAL A 182 -15.74 -7.48 8.68
C VAL A 182 -16.67 -8.69 8.61
N GLN A 183 -17.16 -9.00 7.40
CA GLN A 183 -18.16 -10.06 7.21
C GLN A 183 -17.63 -11.47 7.50
N ALA A 184 -16.32 -11.70 7.38
CA ALA A 184 -15.69 -13.01 7.53
C ALA A 184 -15.82 -13.65 8.94
N LEU A 185 -16.17 -12.88 9.98
CA LEU A 185 -16.31 -13.38 11.36
C LEU A 185 -17.48 -12.71 12.10
N GLY A 186 -18.70 -12.98 11.66
CA GLY A 186 -19.92 -12.56 12.38
C GLY A 186 -20.12 -11.04 12.46
N GLY A 187 -19.41 -10.26 11.65
CA GLY A 187 -19.57 -8.81 11.59
C GLY A 187 -18.88 -8.03 12.72
N LYS A 188 -17.79 -8.56 13.32
CA LYS A 188 -16.92 -7.78 14.23
C LYS A 188 -16.37 -6.54 13.52
N ASN A 189 -16.15 -5.45 14.24
CA ASN A 189 -15.48 -4.27 13.68
C ASN A 189 -14.01 -4.59 13.32
N VAL A 190 -13.42 -3.83 12.40
CA VAL A 190 -12.03 -4.01 11.92
C VAL A 190 -11.04 -4.13 13.09
N PHE A 191 -11.10 -3.22 14.07
CA PHE A 191 -10.21 -3.27 15.23
C PHE A 191 -10.35 -4.59 16.01
N GLU A 192 -11.57 -4.97 16.37
CA GLU A 192 -11.84 -6.19 17.14
C GLU A 192 -11.52 -7.45 16.37
N TYR A 193 -11.81 -7.47 15.07
CA TYR A 193 -11.50 -8.56 14.17
C TYR A 193 -9.99 -8.83 14.15
N HIS A 194 -9.17 -7.81 13.88
CA HIS A 194 -7.72 -7.99 13.80
C HIS A 194 -7.09 -8.24 15.17
N LEU A 195 -7.57 -7.57 16.22
CA LEU A 195 -7.10 -7.80 17.58
C LEU A 195 -7.36 -9.25 18.01
N ASN A 196 -8.50 -9.84 17.63
CA ASN A 196 -8.81 -11.25 17.90
C ASN A 196 -7.85 -12.21 17.16
N LEU A 197 -7.45 -11.91 15.93
CA LEU A 197 -6.45 -12.73 15.22
C LEU A 197 -5.08 -12.75 15.90
N LEU A 198 -4.76 -11.73 16.71
CA LEU A 198 -3.53 -11.69 17.50
C LEU A 198 -3.61 -12.63 18.71
N ASN A 199 -4.80 -12.89 19.26
CA ASN A 199 -4.98 -13.71 20.46
C ASN A 199 -4.71 -15.20 20.16
N PRO A 200 -3.65 -15.81 20.72
CA PRO A 200 -3.33 -17.22 20.48
C PRO A 200 -4.40 -18.18 20.98
N ASP A 201 -5.21 -17.76 21.96
CA ASP A 201 -6.24 -18.59 22.57
C ASP A 201 -7.55 -18.58 21.75
N SER A 202 -7.66 -17.69 20.77
CA SER A 202 -8.84 -17.60 19.89
C SER A 202 -8.88 -18.76 18.89
N GLU A 203 -10.09 -19.22 18.57
CA GLU A 203 -10.29 -20.29 17.60
C GLU A 203 -9.81 -19.90 16.21
N GLU A 204 -9.94 -18.62 15.84
CA GLU A 204 -9.49 -18.12 14.55
C GLU A 204 -7.97 -18.10 14.42
N HIS A 205 -7.26 -17.86 15.52
CA HIS A 205 -5.80 -17.95 15.52
C HIS A 205 -5.33 -19.39 15.39
N LYS A 206 -5.90 -20.30 16.19
CA LYS A 206 -5.58 -21.74 16.13
C LYS A 206 -5.89 -22.32 14.74
N ALA A 207 -7.04 -21.98 14.17
CA ALA A 207 -7.42 -22.40 12.81
C ALA A 207 -6.48 -21.84 11.74
N GLY A 208 -6.03 -20.59 11.88
CA GLY A 208 -5.06 -19.97 10.99
C GLY A 208 -3.70 -20.68 10.98
N LEU A 209 -3.26 -21.18 12.13
CA LEU A 209 -2.01 -21.96 12.25
C LEU A 209 -2.15 -23.42 11.80
N ALA A 210 -3.34 -24.01 11.96
CA ALA A 210 -3.59 -25.40 11.59
C ALA A 210 -3.70 -25.64 10.07
N ASN A 211 -4.05 -24.60 9.30
CA ASN A 211 -4.14 -24.71 7.84
C ASN A 211 -2.79 -24.49 7.17
N GLU A 212 -2.04 -25.58 6.97
CA GLU A 212 -0.70 -25.56 6.36
C GLU A 212 -0.65 -24.85 4.99
N ALA A 213 -1.71 -24.90 4.18
CA ALA A 213 -1.74 -24.23 2.87
C ALA A 213 -1.74 -22.69 2.97
N THR A 214 -2.26 -22.13 4.07
CA THR A 214 -2.40 -20.68 4.27
C THR A 214 -1.64 -20.15 5.48
N LYS A 215 -0.91 -21.02 6.18
CA LYS A 215 -0.22 -20.72 7.44
C LYS A 215 0.75 -19.54 7.31
N ASP A 216 1.59 -19.53 6.27
CA ASP A 216 2.54 -18.44 6.03
C ASP A 216 1.83 -17.08 5.87
N ILE A 217 0.74 -17.05 5.09
CA ILE A 217 -0.07 -15.85 4.88
C ILE A 217 -0.69 -15.37 6.20
N PHE A 218 -1.21 -16.30 6.99
CA PHE A 218 -1.78 -16.00 8.30
C PHE A 218 -0.73 -15.46 9.27
N VAL A 219 0.44 -16.10 9.37
CA VAL A 219 1.53 -15.65 10.25
C VAL A 219 2.03 -14.26 9.86
N ARG A 220 2.25 -14.00 8.57
CA ARG A 220 2.60 -12.65 8.07
C ARG A 220 1.56 -11.62 8.51
N LYS A 221 0.28 -11.97 8.47
CA LYS A 221 -0.81 -11.10 8.94
C LYS A 221 -0.76 -10.88 10.45
N VAL A 222 -0.51 -11.90 11.26
CA VAL A 222 -0.35 -11.77 12.73
C VAL A 222 0.80 -10.84 13.08
N LEU A 223 1.97 -11.05 12.48
CA LEU A 223 3.15 -10.19 12.70
C LEU A 223 2.89 -8.74 12.26
N LYS A 224 2.19 -8.54 11.15
CA LYS A 224 1.73 -7.21 10.70
C LYS A 224 0.80 -6.54 11.71
N ILE A 225 -0.17 -7.29 12.24
CA ILE A 225 -1.10 -6.80 13.26
C ILE A 225 -0.34 -6.44 14.54
N ALA A 226 0.52 -7.33 15.04
CA ALA A 226 1.31 -7.11 16.24
C ALA A 226 2.09 -5.80 16.13
N PHE A 227 2.84 -5.61 15.04
CA PHE A 227 3.59 -4.38 14.79
C PHE A 227 2.67 -3.15 14.76
N LEU A 228 1.67 -3.14 13.87
CA LEU A 228 0.86 -1.93 13.64
C LEU A 228 0.00 -1.57 14.84
N TYR A 229 -0.65 -2.55 15.46
CA TYR A 229 -1.58 -2.28 16.56
C TYR A 229 -0.81 -1.85 17.80
N TYR A 230 0.38 -2.40 18.04
CA TYR A 230 1.25 -1.90 19.10
C TYR A 230 1.70 -0.47 18.82
N PHE A 231 2.33 -0.20 17.67
CA PHE A 231 2.83 1.14 17.34
C PHE A 231 1.74 2.21 17.36
N VAL A 232 0.56 1.90 16.83
CA VAL A 232 -0.52 2.88 16.66
C VAL A 232 -1.35 3.08 17.93
N PHE A 233 -1.50 2.06 18.79
CA PHE A 233 -2.45 2.11 19.91
C PHE A 233 -1.86 1.95 21.31
N ALA A 234 -0.57 1.60 21.45
CA ALA A 234 0.06 1.53 22.76
C ALA A 234 0.08 2.92 23.44
N SER A 235 -0.17 2.94 24.76
CA SER A 235 -0.35 4.16 25.54
C SER A 235 -0.15 3.92 27.03
N LEU A 236 0.21 4.96 27.78
CA LEU A 236 0.33 4.87 29.24
C LEU A 236 -1.01 5.02 29.96
N GLN A 237 -2.07 5.46 29.28
CA GLN A 237 -3.34 5.78 29.93
C GLN A 237 -4.54 5.05 29.31
N ASN A 238 -5.42 4.58 30.18
CA ASN A 238 -6.73 4.07 29.82
C ASN A 238 -7.71 5.24 29.64
N ALA A 239 -8.46 5.21 28.53
CA ALA A 239 -9.37 6.28 28.15
C ALA A 239 -10.61 6.42 29.08
N GLU A 240 -10.87 5.45 29.94
CA GLU A 240 -11.95 5.49 30.95
C GLU A 240 -11.49 5.98 32.34
N ASP A 241 -10.18 6.17 32.55
CA ASP A 241 -9.66 6.58 33.87
C ASP A 241 -10.06 8.04 34.18
N SER A 242 -10.36 8.34 35.44
CA SER A 242 -10.82 9.68 35.86
C SER A 242 -9.77 10.79 35.69
N ASN A 243 -8.49 10.42 35.62
CA ASN A 243 -7.35 11.31 35.40
C ASN A 243 -6.79 11.22 33.96
N TYR A 244 -7.58 10.64 33.04
CA TYR A 244 -7.21 10.53 31.64
C TYR A 244 -7.00 11.92 31.01
N ASN A 245 -5.84 12.14 30.40
CA ASN A 245 -5.53 13.37 29.67
C ASN A 245 -5.13 13.01 28.23
N PRO A 246 -5.99 13.29 27.23
CA PRO A 246 -5.67 13.01 25.83
C PRO A 246 -4.32 13.56 25.36
N ALA A 247 -3.86 14.71 25.89
CA ALA A 247 -2.59 15.32 25.48
C ALA A 247 -1.38 14.40 25.75
N LYS A 248 -1.45 13.55 26.78
CA LYS A 248 -0.38 12.60 27.12
C LYS A 248 -0.22 11.48 26.10
N GLU A 249 -1.19 11.27 25.20
CA GLU A 249 -1.03 10.31 24.09
C GLU A 249 0.15 10.69 23.18
N LEU A 250 0.38 12.00 23.00
CA LEU A 250 1.44 12.54 22.15
C LEU A 250 2.85 12.38 22.76
N GLU A 251 2.94 12.21 24.08
CA GLU A 251 4.20 12.08 24.80
C GLU A 251 4.75 10.64 24.76
N TYR A 252 3.88 9.64 24.63
CA TYR A 252 4.31 8.24 24.64
C TYR A 252 5.04 7.87 23.34
N ASN A 253 6.27 7.37 23.45
CA ASN A 253 7.04 6.80 22.34
C ASN A 253 6.98 5.26 22.41
N PRO A 254 6.42 4.54 21.42
CA PRO A 254 6.30 3.10 21.49
C PRO A 254 7.61 2.40 21.08
N LEU A 255 8.58 3.13 20.51
CA LEU A 255 9.75 2.57 19.84
C LEU A 255 10.67 1.80 20.79
N ASP A 256 10.98 2.39 21.95
CA ASP A 256 11.92 1.79 22.90
C ASP A 256 11.37 0.48 23.46
N ALA A 257 10.10 0.50 23.88
CA ALA A 257 9.41 -0.68 24.38
C ALA A 257 9.20 -1.73 23.27
N PHE A 258 8.95 -1.30 22.03
CA PHE A 258 8.88 -2.20 20.88
C PHE A 258 10.21 -2.92 20.65
N GLU A 259 11.34 -2.19 20.62
CA GLU A 259 12.65 -2.81 20.38
C GLU A 259 13.07 -3.75 21.51
N GLN A 260 12.86 -3.35 22.76
CA GLN A 260 13.27 -4.14 23.92
C GLN A 260 12.40 -5.38 24.13
N LEU A 261 11.10 -5.33 23.79
CA LEU A 261 10.16 -6.40 24.10
C LEU A 261 9.78 -7.19 22.84
N MET A 262 9.31 -6.52 21.79
CA MET A 262 8.79 -7.18 20.60
C MET A 262 9.93 -7.73 19.74
N THR A 263 10.91 -6.91 19.38
CA THR A 263 11.99 -7.34 18.49
C THR A 263 12.82 -8.47 19.12
N VAL A 264 13.17 -8.34 20.39
CA VAL A 264 13.94 -9.37 21.12
C VAL A 264 13.19 -10.70 21.16
N THR A 265 11.91 -10.68 21.55
CA THR A 265 11.11 -11.91 21.68
C THR A 265 10.86 -12.57 20.32
N LEU A 266 10.54 -11.78 19.29
CA LEU A 266 10.22 -12.31 17.96
C LEU A 266 11.47 -12.79 17.18
N LYS A 267 12.66 -12.30 17.52
CA LYS A 267 13.94 -12.83 17.01
C LYS A 267 14.39 -14.09 17.74
N GLY A 268 13.90 -14.32 18.95
CA GLY A 268 14.21 -15.51 19.74
C GLY A 268 13.59 -16.78 19.16
N ASN A 269 14.01 -17.93 19.70
CA ASN A 269 13.56 -19.25 19.27
C ASN A 269 12.42 -19.83 20.14
N ASP A 270 11.95 -19.09 21.14
CA ASP A 270 10.90 -19.54 22.07
C ASP A 270 9.51 -19.15 21.56
N GLU A 271 8.80 -20.12 20.97
CA GLU A 271 7.43 -19.91 20.48
C GLU A 271 6.40 -19.68 21.59
N VAL A 272 6.63 -20.20 22.81
CA VAL A 272 5.73 -19.98 23.95
C VAL A 272 5.83 -18.52 24.40
N ALA A 273 7.05 -17.97 24.47
CA ALA A 273 7.27 -16.56 24.76
C ALA A 273 6.63 -15.63 23.72
N LYS A 274 6.66 -16.01 22.43
CA LYS A 274 6.00 -15.24 21.35
C LYS A 274 4.48 -15.27 21.46
N GLN A 275 3.89 -16.41 21.77
CA GLN A 275 2.45 -16.50 22.04
C GLN A 275 2.06 -15.65 23.26
N GLU A 276 2.86 -15.72 24.33
CA GLU A 276 2.63 -14.91 25.52
C GLU A 276 2.74 -13.40 25.24
N LEU A 277 3.70 -12.98 24.41
CA LEU A 277 3.79 -11.60 23.91
C LEU A 277 2.48 -11.17 23.22
N PHE A 278 1.97 -11.98 22.30
CA PHE A 278 0.73 -11.65 21.58
C PHE A 278 -0.51 -11.61 22.48
N ARG A 279 -0.61 -12.54 23.44
CA ARG A 279 -1.65 -12.53 24.48
C ARG A 279 -1.59 -11.24 25.32
N ASN A 280 -0.39 -10.84 25.73
CA ASN A 280 -0.18 -9.62 26.50
C ASN A 280 -0.56 -8.36 25.72
N ILE A 281 -0.21 -8.27 24.43
CA ILE A 281 -0.63 -7.15 23.57
C ILE A 281 -2.16 -7.12 23.44
N TYR A 282 -2.79 -8.26 23.20
CA TYR A 282 -4.24 -8.39 23.13
C TYR A 282 -4.92 -7.84 24.39
N MET A 283 -4.50 -8.30 25.57
CA MET A 283 -5.06 -7.87 26.86
C MET A 283 -4.77 -6.39 27.13
N TYR A 284 -3.55 -5.94 26.85
CA TYR A 284 -3.12 -4.56 27.08
C TYR A 284 -3.94 -3.56 26.26
N LEU A 285 -4.14 -3.78 24.96
CA LEU A 285 -4.93 -2.89 24.11
C LEU A 285 -6.42 -2.86 24.49
N GLN A 286 -6.96 -3.97 25.02
CA GLN A 286 -8.31 -3.98 25.59
C GLN A 286 -8.39 -3.16 26.88
N LYS A 287 -7.40 -3.32 27.78
CA LYS A 287 -7.32 -2.57 29.04
C LYS A 287 -7.24 -1.06 28.81
N LEU A 288 -6.55 -0.62 27.76
CA LEU A 288 -6.45 0.80 27.38
C LEU A 288 -7.73 1.39 26.76
N LYS A 289 -8.75 0.55 26.51
CA LYS A 289 -10.04 0.96 25.91
C LYS A 289 -9.87 1.68 24.59
N VAL A 290 -8.94 1.20 23.75
CA VAL A 290 -8.59 1.79 22.44
C VAL A 290 -9.81 2.04 21.54
N LYS A 291 -10.85 1.20 21.62
CA LYS A 291 -12.10 1.37 20.87
C LYS A 291 -12.77 2.73 21.12
N ILE A 292 -12.66 3.28 22.33
CA ILE A 292 -13.19 4.62 22.66
C ILE A 292 -12.43 5.69 21.88
N LYS A 293 -11.09 5.62 21.86
CA LYS A 293 -10.21 6.53 21.12
C LYS A 293 -10.53 6.49 19.62
N ILE A 294 -10.71 5.29 19.06
CA ILE A 294 -11.13 5.08 17.66
C ILE A 294 -12.49 5.74 17.39
N ASN A 295 -13.48 5.54 18.25
CA ASN A 295 -14.82 6.12 18.07
C ASN A 295 -14.82 7.65 18.16
N LYS A 296 -14.02 8.23 19.06
CA LYS A 296 -13.82 9.67 19.17
C LYS A 296 -13.21 10.26 17.88
N LEU A 297 -12.14 9.65 17.39
CA LEU A 297 -11.50 10.03 16.12
C LEU A 297 -12.48 9.89 14.93
N LYS A 298 -13.19 8.77 14.83
CA LYS A 298 -14.22 8.55 13.81
C LYS A 298 -15.29 9.65 13.83
N GLY A 299 -15.79 10.01 15.01
CA GLY A 299 -16.80 11.05 15.17
C GLY A 299 -16.29 12.42 14.69
N LEU A 300 -15.06 12.79 15.03
CA LEU A 300 -14.41 14.01 14.55
C LEU A 300 -14.35 14.05 13.01
N LEU A 301 -13.79 13.00 12.40
CA LEU A 301 -13.59 12.92 10.96
C LEU A 301 -14.92 12.90 10.19
N GLN A 302 -15.94 12.21 10.70
CA GLN A 302 -17.27 12.21 10.10
C GLN A 302 -17.93 13.59 10.13
N ARG A 303 -17.77 14.36 11.22
CA ARG A 303 -18.27 15.74 11.28
C ARG A 303 -17.52 16.63 10.29
N LEU A 304 -16.19 16.50 10.25
CA LEU A 304 -15.33 17.27 9.36
C LEU A 304 -15.71 17.05 7.89
N LEU A 305 -15.84 15.79 7.45
CA LEU A 305 -16.17 15.45 6.05
C LEU A 305 -17.59 15.84 5.63
N LYS A 306 -18.52 16.03 6.58
CA LYS A 306 -19.91 16.45 6.31
C LYS A 306 -20.08 17.97 6.22
N ARG A 307 -19.01 18.75 6.44
CA ARG A 307 -19.09 20.22 6.43
C ARG A 307 -19.45 20.75 5.04
N GLN A 308 -20.20 21.86 5.02
CA GLN A 308 -20.58 22.52 3.76
C GLN A 308 -19.46 23.40 3.17
N THR A 309 -18.50 23.83 4.00
CA THR A 309 -17.37 24.64 3.57
C THR A 309 -16.35 23.80 2.81
N HIS A 310 -15.90 24.30 1.65
CA HIS A 310 -14.89 23.64 0.85
C HIS A 310 -13.57 23.53 1.62
N PHE A 311 -12.84 22.43 1.41
CA PHE A 311 -11.45 22.39 1.84
C PHE A 311 -10.57 23.15 0.82
N PRO A 312 -9.62 23.98 1.28
CA PRO A 312 -8.66 24.60 0.38
C PRO A 312 -7.78 23.51 -0.26
N THR A 313 -7.35 23.72 -1.50
CA THR A 313 -6.37 22.84 -2.14
C THR A 313 -5.05 22.91 -1.38
N ARG A 314 -4.42 21.76 -1.16
CA ARG A 314 -3.13 21.66 -0.47
C ARG A 314 -2.14 20.85 -1.29
N GLU A 315 -0.92 21.38 -1.38
CA GLU A 315 0.19 20.74 -2.06
C GLU A 315 1.25 20.27 -1.07
N TYR A 316 1.72 19.05 -1.28
CA TYR A 316 2.78 18.41 -0.49
C TYR A 316 3.92 18.04 -1.43
N PRO A 317 4.95 18.90 -1.58
CA PRO A 317 6.14 18.57 -2.35
C PRO A 317 6.97 17.50 -1.62
N LEU A 318 7.53 16.56 -2.37
CA LEU A 318 8.37 15.48 -1.88
C LEU A 318 9.40 15.05 -2.93
N HIS A 319 10.29 14.15 -2.53
CA HIS A 319 11.31 13.55 -3.37
C HIS A 319 11.28 12.03 -3.24
N ILE A 320 11.43 11.36 -4.38
CA ILE A 320 11.65 9.91 -4.50
C ILE A 320 13.16 9.72 -4.62
N SER A 321 13.79 9.16 -3.60
CA SER A 321 15.23 8.93 -3.57
C SER A 321 15.56 7.45 -3.57
N ILE A 322 16.55 7.04 -4.37
CA ILE A 322 17.12 5.69 -4.34
C ILE A 322 18.33 5.70 -3.43
N LYS A 323 18.41 4.78 -2.47
CA LYS A 323 19.50 4.68 -1.50
C LYS A 323 20.68 3.90 -2.06
N ASN A 324 21.90 4.27 -1.66
CA ASN A 324 23.13 3.55 -2.01
C ASN A 324 23.13 2.09 -1.54
N GLY A 325 22.32 1.75 -0.54
CA GLY A 325 22.17 0.36 -0.06
C GLY A 325 21.70 -0.66 -1.11
N ILE A 326 21.23 -0.22 -2.29
CA ILE A 326 20.92 -1.10 -3.43
C ILE A 326 22.17 -1.60 -4.17
N LEU A 327 23.31 -0.95 -3.95
CA LEU A 327 24.57 -1.23 -4.64
C LEU A 327 25.34 -2.38 -3.97
N GLU A 328 26.04 -3.16 -4.79
CA GLU A 328 27.05 -4.11 -4.34
C GLU A 328 28.29 -3.36 -3.85
N VAL A 329 28.87 -3.81 -2.74
CA VAL A 329 30.04 -3.16 -2.10
C VAL A 329 31.33 -3.89 -2.45
N ASN A 330 31.25 -5.18 -2.78
CA ASN A 330 32.42 -5.98 -3.10
C ASN A 330 32.80 -5.84 -4.58
N ILE A 331 33.97 -5.26 -4.86
CA ILE A 331 34.50 -5.06 -6.22
C ILE A 331 34.56 -6.38 -7.00
N ASN A 332 35.03 -7.47 -6.39
CA ASN A 332 35.12 -8.76 -7.07
C ASN A 332 33.74 -9.26 -7.52
N ASN A 333 32.70 -9.03 -6.72
CA ASN A 333 31.33 -9.37 -7.09
C ASN A 333 30.85 -8.50 -8.26
N ILE A 334 31.14 -7.20 -8.24
CA ILE A 334 30.78 -6.27 -9.32
C ILE A 334 31.40 -6.74 -10.64
N LEU A 335 32.71 -6.99 -10.63
CA LEU A 335 33.47 -7.44 -11.81
C LEU A 335 33.00 -8.82 -12.30
N THR A 336 32.77 -9.76 -11.39
CA THR A 336 32.36 -11.13 -11.77
C THR A 336 30.92 -11.17 -12.31
N LYS A 337 30.03 -10.32 -11.79
CA LYS A 337 28.60 -10.30 -12.15
C LYS A 337 28.24 -9.25 -13.19
N ASN A 338 29.20 -8.42 -13.61
CA ASN A 338 29.04 -7.27 -14.51
C ASN A 338 27.87 -6.36 -14.09
N THR A 339 27.79 -6.00 -12.80
CA THR A 339 26.74 -5.10 -12.30
C THR A 339 27.13 -4.42 -10.98
N PHE A 340 26.71 -3.17 -10.82
CA PHE A 340 26.86 -2.43 -9.56
C PHE A 340 25.75 -2.73 -8.55
N PHE A 341 24.72 -3.48 -8.93
CA PHE A 341 23.52 -3.69 -8.13
C PHE A 341 23.54 -5.04 -7.41
N LYS A 342 22.91 -5.10 -6.23
CA LYS A 342 22.66 -6.36 -5.55
C LYS A 342 21.73 -7.26 -6.36
N ASP A 343 21.87 -8.58 -6.16
CA ASP A 343 21.07 -9.60 -6.86
C ASP A 343 19.54 -9.41 -6.68
N SER A 344 19.10 -8.71 -5.62
CA SER A 344 17.69 -8.39 -5.38
C SER A 344 17.04 -7.63 -6.54
N VAL A 345 17.81 -6.83 -7.30
CA VAL A 345 17.30 -6.08 -8.47
C VAL A 345 16.83 -7.02 -9.59
N ARG A 346 17.40 -8.22 -9.67
CA ARG A 346 17.02 -9.25 -10.65
C ARG A 346 15.86 -10.12 -10.18
N GLY A 347 15.59 -10.11 -8.87
CA GLY A 347 14.53 -10.89 -8.22
C GLY A 347 13.18 -10.18 -8.25
N ASN A 348 12.46 -10.25 -7.13
CA ASN A 348 11.14 -9.65 -6.99
C ASN A 348 11.24 -8.11 -6.90
N PRO A 349 10.61 -7.34 -7.82
CA PRO A 349 10.59 -5.88 -7.79
C PRO A 349 10.24 -5.28 -6.42
N LYS A 350 9.31 -5.92 -5.71
CA LYS A 350 8.81 -5.45 -4.41
C LYS A 350 9.84 -5.51 -3.29
N GLU A 351 10.85 -6.37 -3.38
CA GLU A 351 11.93 -6.45 -2.40
C GLU A 351 12.87 -5.24 -2.49
N ASN A 352 12.95 -4.61 -3.66
CA ASN A 352 13.77 -3.42 -3.88
C ASN A 352 13.12 -2.14 -3.36
N LEU A 353 11.82 -2.17 -3.04
CA LEU A 353 11.10 -1.03 -2.48
C LEU A 353 11.76 -0.52 -1.19
N LYS A 354 12.40 -1.36 -0.39
CA LYS A 354 13.11 -0.92 0.83
C LYS A 354 14.26 0.06 0.58
N TYR A 355 14.79 0.10 -0.65
CA TYR A 355 15.85 1.02 -1.08
C TYR A 355 15.31 2.32 -1.67
N ILE A 356 14.00 2.44 -1.87
CA ILE A 356 13.35 3.68 -2.33
C ILE A 356 12.78 4.41 -1.12
N SER A 357 13.22 5.63 -0.85
CA SER A 357 12.67 6.49 0.21
C SER A 357 11.86 7.65 -0.36
N LEU A 358 10.80 8.03 0.35
CA LEU A 358 10.06 9.27 0.11
C LEU A 358 10.38 10.25 1.23
N GLY A 359 10.61 11.52 0.88
CA GLY A 359 10.90 12.52 1.90
C GLY A 359 11.04 13.93 1.34
N LYS A 360 11.58 14.83 2.16
CA LYS A 360 12.05 16.14 1.68
C LYS A 360 13.28 15.95 0.81
N ALA A 361 13.61 16.96 0.00
CA ALA A 361 14.89 17.02 -0.69
C ALA A 361 16.02 16.85 0.34
N GLN A 362 16.61 15.66 0.38
CA GLN A 362 17.73 15.38 1.26
C GLN A 362 19.01 15.54 0.44
N THR A 363 19.92 16.37 0.92
CA THR A 363 21.31 16.46 0.45
C THR A 363 22.16 15.28 0.91
N GLN A 364 21.54 14.16 1.33
CA GLN A 364 22.22 13.07 2.01
C GLN A 364 23.23 12.38 1.10
N THR A 365 24.40 12.11 1.66
CA THR A 365 25.49 11.29 1.11
C THR A 365 25.09 9.84 0.83
N ASP A 366 23.93 9.38 1.31
CA ASP A 366 23.43 8.00 1.17
C ASP A 366 22.39 7.82 0.03
N SER A 367 22.15 8.85 -0.78
CA SER A 367 21.24 8.80 -1.94
C SER A 367 22.02 8.68 -3.24
N LEU A 368 21.63 7.72 -4.08
CA LEU A 368 22.16 7.48 -5.42
C LEU A 368 21.59 8.49 -6.42
N CYS A 369 20.27 8.64 -6.46
CA CYS A 369 19.58 9.63 -7.29
C CYS A 369 18.25 10.06 -6.65
N SER A 370 17.67 11.19 -7.08
CA SER A 370 16.43 11.74 -6.48
C SER A 370 15.52 12.46 -7.48
N LEU A 371 14.28 12.00 -7.61
CA LEU A 371 13.26 12.61 -8.45
C LEU A 371 12.28 13.47 -7.64
N PRO A 372 11.99 14.70 -8.06
CA PRO A 372 10.92 15.49 -7.45
C PRO A 372 9.54 14.87 -7.72
N ALA A 373 8.68 14.93 -6.72
CA ALA A 373 7.28 14.53 -6.81
C ALA A 373 6.40 15.45 -5.97
N LYS A 374 5.09 15.41 -6.19
CA LYS A 374 4.12 16.22 -5.47
C LYS A 374 2.82 15.46 -5.27
N ILE A 375 2.22 15.59 -4.09
CA ILE A 375 0.86 15.14 -3.82
C ILE A 375 -0.03 16.37 -3.66
N THR A 376 -1.09 16.44 -4.47
CA THR A 376 -2.08 17.52 -4.41
C THR A 376 -3.43 16.97 -3.95
N ILE A 377 -3.97 17.54 -2.87
CA ILE A 377 -5.27 17.19 -2.31
C ILE A 377 -6.22 18.36 -2.55
N SER A 378 -7.36 18.08 -3.18
CA SER A 378 -8.40 19.05 -3.49
C SER A 378 -9.78 18.48 -3.15
N ASP A 379 -10.69 19.34 -2.70
CA ASP A 379 -12.11 19.03 -2.47
C ASP A 379 -12.92 19.31 -3.74
N ILE A 380 -13.39 18.25 -4.39
CA ILE A 380 -14.22 18.33 -5.59
C ILE A 380 -15.63 17.94 -5.18
N ARG A 381 -16.58 18.87 -5.31
CA ARG A 381 -18.00 18.63 -5.04
C ARG A 381 -18.78 18.61 -6.34
N PHE A 382 -19.51 17.52 -6.56
CA PHE A 382 -20.45 17.42 -7.68
C PHE A 382 -21.79 18.00 -7.25
N PHE A 383 -22.29 18.97 -8.00
CA PHE A 383 -23.64 19.50 -7.83
C PHE A 383 -24.56 18.85 -8.86
N VAL A 384 -25.80 18.54 -8.46
CA VAL A 384 -26.81 18.12 -9.43
C VAL A 384 -27.13 19.33 -10.30
N THR A 385 -26.77 19.25 -11.57
CA THR A 385 -27.14 20.23 -12.59
C THR A 385 -28.27 19.65 -13.43
N ASP A 386 -29.23 20.48 -13.86
CA ASP A 386 -30.24 20.08 -14.84
C ASP A 386 -29.61 19.83 -16.24
N ASP A 387 -28.38 20.28 -16.44
CA ASP A 387 -27.59 20.03 -17.64
C ASP A 387 -27.25 18.55 -17.79
N ARG A 388 -27.91 17.91 -18.76
CA ARG A 388 -27.55 16.57 -19.23
C ARG A 388 -26.37 16.67 -20.18
N GLN A 389 -25.18 16.38 -19.68
CA GLN A 389 -24.01 16.19 -20.54
C GLN A 389 -24.06 14.79 -21.17
N ASN A 390 -24.06 14.74 -22.50
CA ASN A 390 -23.94 13.49 -23.24
C ASN A 390 -22.46 13.26 -23.53
N PHE A 391 -21.91 12.17 -22.99
CA PHE A 391 -20.56 11.73 -23.32
C PHE A 391 -20.65 10.60 -24.35
N SER A 392 -19.83 10.67 -25.40
CA SER A 392 -19.56 9.53 -26.25
C SER A 392 -18.22 8.94 -25.83
N MET A 393 -18.18 7.61 -25.68
CA MET A 393 -16.97 6.87 -25.37
C MET A 393 -16.79 5.83 -26.46
N GLU A 394 -15.60 5.79 -27.04
CA GLU A 394 -15.21 4.80 -28.03
C GLU A 394 -13.95 4.09 -27.54
N TYR A 395 -13.87 2.78 -27.79
CA TYR A 395 -12.66 2.02 -27.54
C TYR A 395 -11.79 2.10 -28.79
N ASP A 396 -10.60 2.68 -28.69
CA ASP A 396 -9.57 2.50 -29.71
C ASP A 396 -8.97 1.10 -29.55
N LEU A 397 -9.46 0.17 -30.37
CA LEU A 397 -9.01 -1.21 -30.35
C LEU A 397 -7.71 -1.42 -31.13
N GLN A 398 -7.10 -0.39 -31.72
CA GLN A 398 -5.84 -0.48 -32.48
C GLN A 398 -5.82 -1.66 -33.49
N ARG A 399 -6.97 -1.96 -34.11
CA ARG A 399 -7.19 -3.10 -35.04
C ARG A 399 -7.12 -4.50 -34.42
N ILE A 400 -7.14 -4.62 -33.09
CA ILE A 400 -7.32 -5.89 -32.39
C ILE A 400 -8.73 -6.39 -32.65
N LYS A 401 -8.86 -7.57 -33.28
CA LYS A 401 -10.15 -8.27 -33.41
C LYS A 401 -10.64 -8.62 -32.00
N SER A 402 -11.75 -8.04 -31.57
CA SER A 402 -12.35 -8.31 -30.26
C SER A 402 -13.71 -9.00 -30.43
N LEU A 403 -14.03 -9.90 -29.49
CA LEU A 403 -15.34 -10.53 -29.38
C LEU A 403 -15.98 -10.07 -28.07
N PRO A 404 -17.03 -9.22 -28.11
CA PRO A 404 -17.70 -8.73 -26.91
C PRO A 404 -18.29 -9.88 -26.09
N ILE A 405 -18.09 -9.84 -24.77
CA ILE A 405 -18.69 -10.78 -23.82
C ILE A 405 -19.65 -9.97 -22.94
N LEU A 406 -20.92 -10.37 -22.92
CA LEU A 406 -21.96 -9.67 -22.17
C LEU A 406 -22.53 -10.59 -21.08
N PHE A 407 -22.45 -10.15 -19.83
CA PHE A 407 -23.12 -10.77 -18.69
C PHE A 407 -24.41 -10.01 -18.40
N VAL A 408 -25.57 -10.64 -18.58
CA VAL A 408 -26.86 -9.94 -18.47
C VAL A 408 -27.92 -10.78 -17.76
N ASN A 409 -28.73 -10.15 -16.91
CA ASN A 409 -29.93 -10.79 -16.37
C ASN A 409 -31.10 -10.61 -17.33
N LEU A 410 -31.31 -11.57 -18.24
CA LEU A 410 -32.41 -11.50 -19.22
C LEU A 410 -33.82 -11.58 -18.58
N LYS A 411 -33.93 -11.91 -17.29
CA LYS A 411 -35.21 -11.89 -16.57
C LYS A 411 -35.55 -10.53 -15.97
N ASP A 412 -34.57 -9.63 -15.87
CA ASP A 412 -34.83 -8.24 -15.51
C ASP A 412 -35.30 -7.49 -16.76
N SER A 413 -36.45 -6.83 -16.68
CA SER A 413 -37.08 -6.16 -17.83
C SER A 413 -36.23 -5.01 -18.39
N ASN A 414 -35.49 -4.29 -17.54
CA ASN A 414 -34.63 -3.19 -17.98
C ASN A 414 -33.39 -3.74 -18.68
N CYS A 415 -32.75 -4.76 -18.10
CA CYS A 415 -31.62 -5.44 -18.73
C CYS A 415 -32.01 -6.08 -20.06
N TYR A 416 -33.17 -6.73 -20.13
CA TYR A 416 -33.69 -7.31 -21.37
C TYR A 416 -33.89 -6.25 -22.46
N LYS A 417 -34.51 -5.12 -22.11
CA LYS A 417 -34.72 -4.01 -23.05
C LYS A 417 -33.41 -3.44 -23.58
N ILE A 418 -32.43 -3.18 -22.71
CA ILE A 418 -31.10 -2.67 -23.13
C ILE A 418 -30.43 -3.68 -24.07
N TYR A 419 -30.50 -4.98 -23.74
CA TYR A 419 -29.96 -6.03 -24.60
C TYR A 419 -30.64 -6.05 -25.97
N THR A 420 -31.97 -6.00 -26.04
CA THR A 420 -32.71 -6.02 -27.30
C THR A 420 -32.42 -4.80 -28.16
N ASP A 421 -32.37 -3.62 -27.55
CA ASP A 421 -32.25 -2.34 -28.25
C ASP A 421 -30.83 -2.12 -28.81
N HIS A 422 -29.79 -2.58 -28.10
CA HIS A 422 -28.40 -2.24 -28.44
C HIS A 422 -27.51 -3.43 -28.84
N PHE A 423 -27.78 -4.63 -28.32
CA PHE A 423 -26.81 -5.75 -28.38
C PHE A 423 -27.33 -6.98 -29.15
N SER A 424 -28.64 -7.15 -29.31
CA SER A 424 -29.25 -8.33 -29.94
C SER A 424 -28.78 -8.63 -31.37
N LYS A 425 -28.33 -7.60 -32.10
CA LYS A 425 -27.84 -7.70 -33.48
C LYS A 425 -26.32 -7.84 -33.59
N GLN A 426 -25.60 -7.77 -32.47
CA GLN A 426 -24.14 -7.82 -32.46
C GLN A 426 -23.64 -9.26 -32.33
N LYS A 427 -22.47 -9.57 -32.91
CA LYS A 427 -21.78 -10.84 -32.67
C LYS A 427 -21.11 -10.78 -31.31
N LEU A 428 -21.68 -11.47 -30.31
CA LEU A 428 -21.19 -11.46 -28.93
C LEU A 428 -21.33 -12.83 -28.28
N ILE A 429 -20.60 -13.05 -27.19
CA ILE A 429 -20.83 -14.18 -26.27
C ILE A 429 -21.74 -13.68 -25.15
N LEU A 430 -22.87 -14.34 -24.96
CA LEU A 430 -23.87 -13.97 -23.96
C LEU A 430 -23.84 -14.94 -22.77
N PHE A 431 -23.59 -14.41 -21.59
CA PHE A 431 -23.70 -15.15 -20.33
C PHE A 431 -24.91 -14.63 -19.55
N SER A 432 -26.04 -15.32 -19.71
CA SER A 432 -27.25 -14.96 -18.97
C SER A 432 -27.19 -15.50 -17.54
N TYR A 433 -27.43 -14.63 -16.55
CA TYR A 433 -27.56 -15.05 -15.15
C TYR A 433 -28.92 -14.67 -14.57
N CYS A 434 -29.25 -15.22 -13.41
CA CYS A 434 -30.50 -14.90 -12.70
C CYS A 434 -30.20 -14.50 -11.26
N HIS A 435 -30.70 -13.34 -10.83
CA HIS A 435 -30.58 -12.84 -9.45
C HIS A 435 -31.54 -13.53 -8.45
N LYS A 436 -31.89 -14.81 -8.62
CA LYS A 436 -32.66 -15.55 -7.59
C LYS A 436 -31.84 -15.83 -6.31
N THR A 437 -30.92 -14.94 -5.96
CA THR A 437 -30.07 -14.97 -4.77
C THR A 437 -30.76 -14.41 -3.53
N ASN A 438 -31.86 -13.65 -3.67
CA ASN A 438 -32.57 -13.08 -2.51
C ASN A 438 -33.25 -14.14 -1.61
N ASN A 439 -33.42 -15.37 -2.09
CA ASN A 439 -33.98 -16.50 -1.33
C ASN A 439 -32.91 -17.52 -0.88
N PHE A 440 -31.63 -17.22 -1.12
CA PHE A 440 -30.54 -18.10 -0.72
C PHE A 440 -29.93 -17.64 0.60
N ASP A 441 -29.65 -18.60 1.48
CA ASP A 441 -28.69 -18.38 2.56
C ASP A 441 -27.29 -18.08 1.97
N SER A 442 -26.40 -17.53 2.79
CA SER A 442 -25.08 -17.05 2.36
C SER A 442 -24.24 -18.15 1.70
N ILE A 443 -24.40 -19.41 2.10
CA ILE A 443 -23.68 -20.56 1.55
C ILE A 443 -24.19 -20.87 0.14
N LYS A 444 -25.51 -20.96 -0.06
CA LYS A 444 -26.10 -21.20 -1.39
C LYS A 444 -25.82 -20.06 -2.37
N ALA A 445 -25.81 -18.82 -1.88
CA ALA A 445 -25.43 -17.67 -2.69
C ALA A 445 -23.97 -17.77 -3.17
N PHE A 446 -23.05 -18.13 -2.26
CA PHE A 446 -21.65 -18.38 -2.60
C PHE A 446 -21.49 -19.52 -3.61
N VAL A 447 -22.10 -20.69 -3.35
CA VAL A 447 -22.00 -21.86 -4.24
C VAL A 447 -22.53 -21.53 -5.64
N HIS A 448 -23.66 -20.82 -5.74
CA HIS A 448 -24.20 -20.38 -7.02
C HIS A 448 -23.25 -19.43 -7.76
N GLN A 449 -22.74 -18.39 -7.09
CA GLN A 449 -21.82 -17.43 -7.69
C GLN A 449 -20.49 -18.07 -8.11
N PHE A 450 -19.95 -18.97 -7.28
CA PHE A 450 -18.73 -19.70 -7.56
C PHE A 450 -18.91 -20.63 -8.76
N THR A 451 -19.99 -21.44 -8.76
CA THR A 451 -20.28 -22.38 -9.85
C THR A 451 -20.49 -21.64 -11.17
N TYR A 452 -21.28 -20.56 -11.16
CA TYR A 452 -21.51 -19.76 -12.37
C TYR A 452 -20.21 -19.12 -12.89
N SER A 453 -19.41 -18.53 -12.00
CA SER A 453 -18.13 -17.91 -12.37
C SER A 453 -17.16 -18.94 -12.93
N LEU A 454 -17.07 -20.12 -12.31
CA LEU A 454 -16.21 -21.21 -12.78
C LEU A 454 -16.65 -21.70 -14.16
N LEU A 455 -17.94 -21.94 -14.36
CA LEU A 455 -18.47 -22.36 -15.67
C LEU A 455 -18.24 -21.30 -16.75
N ALA A 456 -18.49 -20.03 -16.44
CA ALA A 456 -18.22 -18.93 -17.37
C ALA A 456 -16.73 -18.86 -17.73
N TYR A 457 -15.84 -18.96 -16.73
CA TYR A 457 -14.40 -19.02 -16.94
C TYR A 457 -13.99 -20.21 -17.80
N THR A 458 -14.47 -21.42 -17.49
CA THR A 458 -14.14 -22.63 -18.25
C THR A 458 -14.65 -22.53 -19.69
N CYS A 459 -15.86 -22.04 -19.92
CA CYS A 459 -16.38 -21.79 -21.27
C CYS A 459 -15.49 -20.82 -22.04
N LEU A 460 -15.12 -19.69 -21.44
CA LEU A 460 -14.20 -18.73 -22.05
C LEU A 460 -12.83 -19.33 -22.29
N HIS A 461 -12.29 -20.08 -21.34
CA HIS A 461 -11.00 -20.73 -21.45
C HIS A 461 -10.98 -21.75 -22.59
N ILE A 462 -12.03 -22.55 -22.76
CA ILE A 462 -12.17 -23.49 -23.88
C ILE A 462 -12.27 -22.75 -25.21
N LEU A 463 -13.04 -21.66 -25.28
CA LEU A 463 -13.16 -20.86 -26.49
C LEU A 463 -11.82 -20.22 -26.88
N LEU A 464 -11.06 -19.73 -25.90
CA LEU A 464 -9.77 -19.08 -26.09
C LEU A 464 -8.63 -20.09 -26.32
N GLN A 465 -8.70 -21.31 -25.76
CA GLN A 465 -7.73 -22.38 -26.05
C GLN A 465 -7.93 -22.98 -27.44
N LYS A 466 -9.12 -22.82 -28.03
CA LYS A 466 -9.46 -23.30 -29.39
C LYS A 466 -9.10 -22.33 -30.51
N ASP A 467 -8.01 -21.58 -30.36
CA ASP A 467 -7.40 -20.77 -31.44
C ASP A 467 -6.87 -21.61 -32.63
N TYR A 468 -7.14 -22.92 -32.68
CA TYR A 468 -6.91 -23.79 -33.85
C TYR A 468 -8.17 -24.16 -34.66
N LEU A 469 -9.38 -23.71 -34.29
CA LEU A 469 -10.62 -24.14 -34.98
C LEU A 469 -11.52 -23.02 -35.52
N PHE A 470 -11.14 -21.75 -35.36
CA PHE A 470 -11.83 -20.64 -36.02
C PHE A 470 -10.92 -20.02 -37.09
N PRO A 471 -10.90 -20.55 -38.33
CA PRO A 471 -10.37 -19.78 -39.45
C PRO A 471 -11.38 -18.66 -39.75
N PHE A 472 -11.07 -17.44 -39.33
CA PHE A 472 -11.77 -16.22 -39.74
C PHE A 472 -10.82 -15.11 -40.18
#